data_AF-A0AAE4E0S8-F1
#
_entry.id   AF-A0AAE4E0S8-F1
#
_cell.length_a   1.000
_cell.length_b   1.000
_cell.length_c   1.000
_cell.angle_alpha   90.00
_cell.angle_beta   90.00
_cell.angle_gamma   90.00
#
_symmetry.space_group_name_H-M   'P 1'
#
loop_
_entity.id
_entity.type
_entity.pdbx_description
1 polymer ?
#
loop_
_entity_poly.entity_id
_entity_poly.type
_entity_poly.pdbx_seq_one_letter_code
_entity_poly.pdbx_strand_id
1 'polypeptide(L)'
;MTAEITLDEAKLHCRIDDDYEDTLIQAYIDAALEVCQKHIGKRFDNGLEFTPAIKIGCLMYVSQLYEYRTTIGDTDTKEIPMAVSALWSVYRDVGVY
;
A
#
# COMPACT_ATOMS: atom_id res chain seq x y z
N MET A 1 1.00 -15.42 11.67
CA MET A 1 0.86 -13.98 11.33
C MET A 1 -0.49 -13.82 10.69
N THR A 2 -1.41 -13.15 11.35
CA THR A 2 -2.71 -12.77 10.76
C THR A 2 -2.43 -11.82 9.61
N ALA A 3 -2.70 -12.23 8.38
CA ALA A 3 -2.55 -11.37 7.22
C ALA A 3 -3.38 -10.10 7.43
N GLU A 4 -2.73 -8.93 7.48
CA GLU A 4 -3.37 -7.65 7.79
C GLU A 4 -4.19 -7.12 6.60
N ILE A 5 -3.92 -7.64 5.40
CA ILE A 5 -4.66 -7.47 4.15
C ILE A 5 -4.71 -8.84 3.46
N THR A 6 -5.89 -9.34 3.09
CA THR A 6 -6.02 -10.60 2.35
C THR A 6 -5.94 -10.39 0.84
N LEU A 7 -5.64 -11.47 0.10
CA LEU A 7 -5.69 -11.47 -1.37
C LEU A 7 -7.08 -11.11 -1.89
N ASP A 8 -8.15 -11.68 -1.31
CA ASP A 8 -9.52 -11.36 -1.70
C ASP A 8 -9.86 -9.88 -1.48
N GLU A 9 -9.40 -9.27 -0.37
CA GLU A 9 -9.61 -7.83 -0.12
C GLU A 9 -8.90 -6.98 -1.18
N ALA A 10 -7.66 -7.33 -1.54
CA ALA A 10 -6.89 -6.62 -2.56
C ALA A 10 -7.49 -6.79 -3.97
N LYS A 11 -7.90 -8.01 -4.33
CA LYS A 11 -8.60 -8.32 -5.59
C LYS A 11 -9.91 -7.55 -5.69
N LEU A 12 -10.71 -7.57 -4.64
CA LEU A 12 -11.98 -6.82 -4.59
C LEU A 12 -11.74 -5.32 -4.78
N HIS A 13 -10.71 -4.78 -4.14
CA HIS A 13 -10.34 -3.36 -4.29
C HIS A 13 -9.94 -3.02 -5.74
N CYS A 14 -9.17 -3.90 -6.38
CA CYS A 14 -8.69 -3.73 -7.76
C CYS A 14 -9.69 -4.21 -8.83
N ARG A 15 -10.86 -4.75 -8.43
CA ARG A 15 -11.89 -5.34 -9.32
C ARG A 15 -11.35 -6.49 -10.18
N ILE A 16 -10.60 -7.39 -9.55
CA ILE A 16 -10.04 -8.59 -10.18
C ILE A 16 -10.92 -9.78 -9.79
N ASP A 17 -11.42 -10.52 -10.78
CA ASP A 17 -12.37 -11.62 -10.58
C ASP A 17 -11.75 -13.03 -10.71
N ASP A 18 -10.50 -13.12 -11.15
CA ASP A 18 -9.79 -14.39 -11.35
C ASP A 18 -8.52 -14.51 -10.48
N ASP A 19 -7.89 -15.69 -10.55
CA ASP A 19 -6.76 -16.07 -9.70
C ASP A 19 -5.41 -16.11 -10.45
N TYR A 20 -5.35 -15.65 -11.71
CA TYR A 20 -4.15 -15.79 -12.53
C TYR A 20 -2.96 -14.97 -11.98
N GLU A 21 -3.26 -13.83 -11.35
CA GLU A 21 -2.27 -12.87 -10.87
C GLU A 21 -2.03 -12.94 -9.35
N ASP A 22 -2.51 -13.96 -8.65
CA ASP A 22 -2.46 -14.06 -7.17
C ASP A 22 -1.07 -13.87 -6.60
N THR A 23 -0.07 -14.50 -7.21
CA THR A 23 1.32 -14.39 -6.77
C THR A 23 1.83 -12.97 -6.92
N LEU A 24 1.42 -12.27 -7.99
CA LEU A 24 1.80 -10.89 -8.24
C LEU A 24 1.08 -9.93 -7.27
N ILE A 25 -0.22 -10.13 -7.05
CA ILE A 25 -1.02 -9.34 -6.12
C ILE A 25 -0.49 -9.50 -4.69
N GLN A 26 -0.11 -10.72 -4.29
CA GLN A 26 0.53 -10.96 -2.99
C GLN A 26 1.82 -10.14 -2.85
N ALA A 27 2.67 -10.12 -3.88
CA ALA A 27 3.90 -9.34 -3.86
C ALA A 27 3.64 -7.82 -3.73
N TYR A 28 2.55 -7.30 -4.32
CA TYR A 28 2.15 -5.91 -4.13
C TYR A 28 1.67 -5.62 -2.72
N ILE A 29 0.92 -6.53 -2.10
CA ILE A 29 0.51 -6.41 -0.69
C ILE A 29 1.74 -6.34 0.20
N ASP A 30 2.69 -7.25 0.02
CA ASP A 30 3.93 -7.29 0.81
C ASP A 30 4.75 -6.00 0.65
N ALA A 31 4.88 -5.51 -0.59
CA ALA A 31 5.53 -4.24 -0.87
C ALA A 31 4.81 -3.06 -0.20
N ALA A 32 3.48 -3.01 -0.25
CA ALA A 32 2.70 -1.94 0.39
C ALA A 32 2.88 -1.91 1.90
N LEU A 33 2.87 -3.07 2.56
CA LEU A 33 3.10 -3.19 4.00
C LEU A 33 4.53 -2.80 4.39
N GLU A 34 5.53 -3.16 3.58
CA GLU A 34 6.92 -2.75 3.82
C GLU A 34 7.08 -1.23 3.69
N VAL A 35 6.56 -0.63 2.62
CA VAL A 35 6.65 0.81 2.38
C VAL A 35 5.90 1.58 3.47
N CYS A 36 4.73 1.12 3.89
CA CYS A 36 3.96 1.72 4.98
C CYS A 36 4.79 1.79 6.28
N GLN A 37 5.38 0.67 6.71
CA GLN A 37 6.21 0.61 7.92
C GLN A 37 7.47 1.49 7.79
N LYS A 38 8.14 1.48 6.64
CA LYS A 38 9.30 2.34 6.37
C LYS A 38 8.93 3.83 6.41
N HIS A 39 7.76 4.20 5.88
CA HIS A 39 7.30 5.59 5.84
C HIS A 39 6.95 6.11 7.24
N ILE A 40 6.24 5.30 8.02
CA ILE A 40 5.81 5.60 9.39
C ILE A 40 7.00 5.56 10.38
N GLY A 41 7.98 4.70 10.13
CA GLY A 41 9.15 4.51 10.99
C GLY A 41 8.91 3.54 12.17
N LYS A 42 7.81 2.78 12.15
CA LYS A 42 7.45 1.78 13.16
C LYS A 42 7.06 0.47 12.47
N ARG A 43 7.28 -0.66 13.14
CA ARG A 43 6.90 -1.99 12.63
C ARG A 43 5.60 -2.46 13.28
N PHE A 44 4.80 -3.25 12.57
CA PHE A 44 3.54 -3.80 13.10
C PHE A 44 3.75 -4.70 14.33
N ASP A 45 4.87 -5.41 14.40
CA ASP A 45 5.28 -6.21 15.55
C ASP A 45 5.85 -5.38 16.72
N ASN A 46 6.03 -4.07 16.53
CA ASN A 46 6.65 -3.17 17.51
C ASN A 46 5.89 -1.85 17.67
N GLY A 47 4.60 -1.94 18.00
CA GLY A 47 3.81 -0.80 18.46
C GLY A 47 3.13 0.04 17.37
N LEU A 48 3.12 -0.41 16.11
CA LEU A 48 2.26 0.16 15.08
C LEU A 48 0.93 -0.59 15.05
N GLU A 49 -0.15 0.08 15.46
CA GLU A 49 -1.50 -0.48 15.37
C GLU A 49 -2.01 -0.45 13.93
N PHE A 50 -2.49 -1.60 13.42
CA PHE A 50 -3.06 -1.70 12.08
C PHE A 50 -4.49 -1.13 12.04
N THR A 51 -4.59 0.18 11.86
CA THR A 51 -5.88 0.88 11.78
C THR A 51 -6.54 0.73 10.40
N PRO A 52 -7.86 0.94 10.29
CA PRO A 52 -8.55 0.96 9.00
C PRO A 52 -7.95 1.97 8.00
N ALA A 53 -7.41 3.09 8.47
CA ALA A 53 -6.77 4.08 7.61
C ALA A 53 -5.45 3.55 7.00
N ILE A 54 -4.65 2.82 7.78
CA ILE A 54 -3.45 2.15 7.29
C ILE A 54 -3.82 1.09 6.26
N LYS A 55 -4.86 0.29 6.53
CA LYS A 55 -5.38 -0.71 5.58
C LYS A 55 -5.72 -0.07 4.24
N ILE A 56 -6.55 0.98 4.25
CA ILE A 56 -6.97 1.66 3.02
C ILE A 56 -5.78 2.31 2.31
N GLY A 57 -4.84 2.93 3.04
CA GLY A 57 -3.63 3.49 2.44
C GLY A 57 -2.77 2.44 1.73
N CYS A 58 -2.64 1.24 2.31
CA CYS A 58 -1.94 0.13 1.67
C CYS A 58 -2.70 -0.40 0.44
N LEU A 59 -4.02 -0.56 0.51
CA LEU A 59 -4.84 -0.99 -0.64
C LEU A 59 -4.76 -0.01 -1.82
N MET A 60 -4.76 1.30 -1.55
CA MET A 60 -4.58 2.32 -2.58
C MET A 60 -3.20 2.20 -3.25
N TYR A 61 -2.15 1.91 -2.48
CA TYR A 61 -0.81 1.70 -3.02
C TYR A 61 -0.72 0.41 -3.85
N VAL A 62 -1.38 -0.67 -3.41
CA VAL A 62 -1.51 -1.92 -4.20
C VAL A 62 -2.17 -1.64 -5.55
N SER A 63 -3.30 -0.92 -5.58
CA SER A 63 -3.97 -0.54 -6.83
C SER A 63 -3.02 0.25 -7.75
N GLN A 64 -2.25 1.18 -7.18
CA GLN A 64 -1.30 1.98 -7.95
C GLN A 64 -0.18 1.13 -8.56
N LEU A 65 0.40 0.19 -7.81
CA LEU A 65 1.43 -0.72 -8.32
C LEU A 65 0.88 -1.66 -9.41
N TYR A 66 -0.38 -2.08 -9.27
CA TYR A 66 -1.05 -2.94 -10.23
C TYR A 66 -1.41 -2.21 -11.54
N GLU A 67 -1.85 -0.95 -11.46
CA GLU A 67 -2.19 -0.15 -12.65
C GLU A 67 -0.94 0.40 -13.36
N TYR A 68 0.04 0.90 -12.60
CA TYR A 68 1.24 1.55 -13.16
C TYR A 68 2.47 0.63 -13.10
N ARG A 69 2.45 -0.41 -13.95
CA ARG A 69 3.50 -1.44 -14.03
C ARG A 69 4.78 -1.00 -14.76
N THR A 70 4.85 0.22 -15.26
CA THR A 70 6.05 0.80 -15.89
C THR A 70 6.48 2.06 -15.16
N THR A 71 7.79 2.22 -14.95
CA THR A 71 8.38 3.41 -14.33
C THR A 71 8.32 4.66 -15.22
N ILE A 72 8.00 4.48 -16.50
CA ILE A 72 7.82 5.54 -17.49
C ILE A 72 6.44 5.30 -18.11
N GLY A 73 5.46 6.12 -17.74
CA GLY A 73 4.19 6.22 -18.44
C GLY A 73 4.30 7.27 -19.54
N ASP A 74 3.81 6.97 -20.74
CA ASP A 74 3.75 7.90 -21.88
C ASP A 74 2.79 9.09 -21.64
N THR A 75 2.01 9.01 -20.56
CA THR A 75 1.04 10.01 -20.16
C THR A 75 1.65 10.88 -19.06
N ASP A 76 1.40 12.20 -19.12
CA ASP A 76 1.55 13.18 -18.03
C ASP A 76 0.73 12.66 -16.84
N THR A 77 1.32 11.69 -16.14
CA THR A 77 0.75 11.10 -14.96
C THR A 77 0.95 12.22 -13.98
N LYS A 78 -0.08 13.04 -13.79
CA LYS A 78 -0.19 13.87 -12.61
C LYS A 78 0.00 12.89 -11.48
N GLU A 79 1.24 12.80 -10.99
CA GLU A 79 1.55 12.12 -9.75
C GLU A 79 0.42 12.59 -8.85
N ILE A 80 -0.43 11.68 -8.37
CA ILE A 80 -1.30 12.05 -7.26
C ILE A 80 -0.34 11.96 -6.10
N PRO A 81 0.46 13.02 -5.79
CA PRO A 81 1.64 12.89 -4.95
C PRO A 81 1.22 12.86 -3.47
N MET A 82 -0.04 12.51 -3.17
CA MET A 82 -0.72 12.99 -1.98
C MET A 82 -1.67 12.01 -1.33
N ALA A 83 -2.25 11.02 -2.00
CA ALA A 83 -3.21 10.15 -1.29
C ALA A 83 -2.51 9.24 -0.27
N VAL A 84 -1.54 8.46 -0.74
CA VAL A 84 -0.80 7.50 0.10
C VAL A 84 0.17 8.24 1.04
N SER A 85 0.89 9.23 0.52
CA SER A 85 1.82 10.06 1.31
C SER A 85 1.09 10.86 2.39
N ALA A 86 -0.06 11.51 2.10
CA ALA A 86 -0.79 12.25 3.15
C ALA A 86 -1.43 11.33 4.18
N LEU A 87 -1.91 10.13 3.79
CA LEU A 87 -2.45 9.15 4.73
C LEU A 87 -1.37 8.64 5.70
N TRP A 88 -0.16 8.36 5.21
CA TRP A 88 0.92 7.86 6.05
C TRP A 88 1.68 8.96 6.81
N SER A 89 1.70 10.19 6.30
CA SER A 89 2.35 11.33 6.95
C SER A 89 1.74 11.66 8.32
N VAL A 90 0.45 11.36 8.54
CA VAL A 90 -0.22 11.51 9.85
C VAL A 90 0.37 10.59 10.93
N TYR A 91 0.91 9.43 10.53
CA TYR A 91 1.49 8.43 11.44
C TYR A 91 3.02 8.54 11.56
N ARG A 92 3.66 9.34 10.71
CA ARG A 92 5.10 9.56 10.73
C ARG A 92 5.48 10.30 12.02
N ASP A 93 6.38 9.71 12.80
CA ASP A 93 7.03 10.39 13.92
C ASP A 93 7.90 11.51 13.33
N VAL A 94 7.49 12.77 13.49
CA VAL A 94 8.26 13.93 13.01
C VAL A 94 9.47 14.07 13.91
N GLY A 95 10.55 13.37 13.57
CA GLY A 95 11.86 13.59 14.15
C GLY A 95 12.27 15.03 13.89
N VAL A 96 12.12 15.89 14.90
CA VAL A 96 12.79 17.19 14.98
C VAL A 96 14.29 16.88 15.00
N TYR A 97 14.96 17.13 13.88
CA TYR A 97 16.42 17.21 13.80
C TYR A 97 16.84 18.67 13.90
#